data_AF-A0A061S1N3-F1
#
_entry.id   AF-A0A061S1N3-F1
#
_cell.length_a   1.000
_cell.length_b   1.000
_cell.length_c   1.000
_cell.angle_alpha   90.00
_cell.angle_beta   90.00
_cell.angle_gamma   90.00
#
_symmetry.space_group_name_H-M   'P 1'
#
loop_
_entity.id
_entity.type
_entity.pdbx_description
1 polymer ?
#
loop_
_entity_poly.entity_id
_entity_poly.type
_entity_poly.pdbx_seq_one_letter_code
_entity_poly.pdbx_strand_id
1 'polypeptide(L)' 'MSTAGKYIGAYRIPVTEELKTVLQEIHSGKYYDQDLRDEASLFLESDKIPYTAVLRFCTAVRYRAPVFNI' A
#
# COMPACT_ATOMS: atom_id res chain seq x y z
N MET A 1 4.18 25.69 -26.96
CA MET A 1 3.38 25.04 -25.91
C MET A 1 3.49 23.54 -26.11
N SER A 2 4.46 22.91 -25.46
CA SER A 2 4.55 21.44 -25.43
C SER A 2 3.85 20.99 -24.17
N THR A 3 2.61 20.53 -24.32
CA THR A 3 1.84 19.85 -23.30
C THR A 3 2.49 18.49 -23.04
N ALA A 4 3.70 18.50 -22.47
CA ALA A 4 4.35 17.31 -21.97
C ALA A 4 3.41 16.73 -20.91
N GLY A 5 2.90 15.55 -21.25
CA GLY A 5 1.73 14.94 -20.68
C GLY A 5 1.70 15.00 -19.17
N LYS A 6 0.49 15.22 -18.70
CA LYS A 6 -0.03 14.96 -17.36
C LYS A 6 0.44 13.57 -16.86
N TYR A 7 1.69 13.43 -16.43
CA TYR A 7 2.19 12.29 -15.66
C TYR A 7 1.68 12.38 -14.21
N ILE A 8 0.37 12.62 -14.06
CA ILE A 8 -0.36 12.35 -12.83
C ILE A 8 -1.05 10.98 -13.02
N GLY A 9 -0.30 10.03 -13.58
CA GLY A 9 -0.75 8.66 -13.81
C GLY A 9 -0.15 7.82 -12.70
N ALA A 10 -0.97 7.43 -11.74
CA ALA A 10 -0.60 6.56 -10.63
C ALA A 10 0.33 5.43 -11.11
N TYR A 11 1.63 5.54 -10.81
CA TYR A 11 2.59 4.48 -11.10
C TYR A 11 2.07 3.21 -10.43
N ARG A 12 1.67 2.20 -11.20
CA ARG A 12 1.19 0.94 -10.65
C ARG A 12 2.39 0.00 -10.49
N ILE A 13 2.67 -0.39 -9.26
CA ILE A 13 3.77 -1.31 -8.93
C ILE A 13 3.21 -2.73 -8.96
N PRO A 14 3.93 -3.71 -9.53
CA PRO A 14 3.58 -5.11 -9.35
C PRO A 14 3.56 -5.48 -7.87
N VAL A 15 2.60 -6.31 -7.48
CA VAL A 15 2.50 -6.81 -6.12
C VAL A 15 3.55 -7.90 -5.91
N THR A 16 4.67 -7.52 -5.30
CA THR A 16 5.73 -8.44 -4.87
C THR A 16 5.30 -9.20 -3.61
N GLU A 17 5.97 -10.31 -3.30
CA GLU A 17 5.69 -11.11 -2.09
C GLU A 17 5.84 -10.29 -0.80
N GLU A 18 6.81 -9.37 -0.75
CA GLU A 18 6.97 -8.42 0.36
C GLU A 18 5.75 -7.51 0.52
N LEU A 19 5.21 -7.01 -0.60
CA LEU A 19 4.02 -6.15 -0.58
C LEU A 19 2.77 -6.95 -0.20
N LYS A 20 2.65 -8.22 -0.63
CA LYS A 20 1.56 -9.11 -0.16
C LYS A 20 1.61 -9.30 1.35
N THR A 21 2.80 -9.45 1.91
CA THR A 21 3.00 -9.60 3.36
C THR A 21 2.49 -8.35 4.09
N VAL A 22 2.86 -7.16 3.60
CA VAL A 22 2.36 -5.86 4.13
C VAL A 22 0.84 -5.78 4.04
N LEU A 23 0.24 -6.14 2.91
CA LEU A 23 -1.21 -6.10 2.73
C LEU A 23 -1.93 -7.12 3.63
N GLN A 24 -1.39 -8.33 3.79
CA GLN A 24 -1.93 -9.33 4.71
C GLN A 24 -1.83 -8.88 6.17
N GLU A 25 -0.72 -8.26 6.56
CA GLU A 25 -0.56 -7.71 7.90
C GLU A 25 -1.58 -6.61 8.18
N ILE A 26 -1.84 -5.75 7.19
CA ILE A 26 -2.88 -4.73 7.30
C ILE A 26 -4.26 -5.38 7.39
N HIS A 27 -4.59 -6.26 6.44
CA HIS A 27 -5.88 -6.96 6.38
C HIS A 27 -6.21 -7.71 7.68
N SER A 28 -5.22 -8.44 8.22
CA SER A 28 -5.37 -9.19 9.48
C SER A 28 -5.19 -8.32 10.73
N GLY A 29 -4.63 -7.13 10.62
CA GLY A 29 -4.23 -6.34 11.77
C GLY A 29 -5.43 -5.69 12.48
N LYS A 30 -5.55 -5.96 13.78
CA LYS A 30 -6.66 -5.44 14.61
C LYS A 30 -6.61 -3.90 14.81
N TYR A 31 -5.45 -3.29 14.56
CA TYR A 31 -5.17 -1.88 14.84
C TYR A 31 -5.20 -0.95 13.62
N TYR A 32 -5.52 -1.50 12.44
CA TYR A 32 -5.69 -0.72 11.21
C TYR A 32 -7.14 -0.29 11.03
N ASP A 33 -7.31 0.86 10.39
CA ASP A 33 -8.62 1.41 10.07
C ASP A 33 -9.40 0.46 9.16
N GLN A 34 -10.73 0.43 9.31
CA GLN A 34 -11.56 -0.51 8.56
C GLN A 34 -11.42 -0.27 7.05
N ASP A 35 -11.41 0.99 6.62
CA ASP A 35 -11.17 1.38 5.22
C ASP A 35 -9.81 0.90 4.72
N LEU A 36 -8.76 0.98 5.56
CA LEU A 36 -7.42 0.55 5.18
C LEU A 36 -7.35 -0.98 4.98
N ARG A 37 -8.09 -1.74 5.79
CA ARG A 37 -8.19 -3.20 5.68
C ARG A 37 -8.97 -3.66 4.47
N ASP A 38 -10.04 -2.93 4.14
CA ASP A 38 -10.87 -3.20 2.96
C ASP A 38 -10.08 -2.89 1.68
N GLU A 39 -9.39 -1.73 1.64
CA GLU A 39 -8.46 -1.39 0.56
C GLU A 39 -7.35 -2.44 0.43
N ALA A 40 -6.73 -2.88 1.53
CA ALA A 40 -5.70 -3.91 1.49
C ALA A 40 -6.23 -5.26 0.95
N SER A 41 -7.47 -5.63 1.32
CA SER A 41 -8.13 -6.83 0.82
C SER A 41 -8.35 -6.80 -0.69
N LEU A 42 -8.83 -5.66 -1.21
CA LEU A 42 -9.03 -5.45 -2.64
C LEU A 42 -7.74 -5.60 -3.44
N PHE A 43 -6.61 -5.23 -2.84
CA PHE A 43 -5.32 -5.28 -3.49
C PHE A 43 -4.54 -6.59 -3.27
N LEU A 44 -4.94 -7.45 -2.32
CA LEU A 44 -4.38 -8.79 -2.16
C LEU A 44 -4.66 -9.69 -3.37
N GLU A 45 -5.82 -9.50 -4.00
CA GLU A 45 -6.24 -10.23 -5.20
C GLU A 45 -5.78 -9.54 -6.50
N SER A 46 -5.13 -8.38 -6.40
CA SER A 46 -4.67 -7.61 -7.56
C SER A 46 -3.19 -7.83 -7.86
N ASP A 47 -2.84 -8.02 -9.13
CA ASP A 47 -1.43 -8.09 -9.56
C ASP A 47 -0.70 -6.74 -9.46
N LYS A 48 -1.43 -5.63 -9.37
CA LYS A 48 -0.85 -4.27 -9.41
C LYS A 48 -1.56 -3.31 -8.45
N ILE A 49 -0.77 -2.47 -7.80
CA ILE A 49 -1.25 -1.47 -6.83
C ILE A 49 -0.74 -0.08 -7.21
N PRO A 50 -1.58 0.97 -7.14
CA PRO A 50 -1.12 2.34 -7.34
C PRO A 50 -0.09 2.73 -6.27
N TYR A 51 1.00 3.36 -6.67
CA TYR A 51 2.12 3.77 -5.82
C TYR A 51 1.67 4.59 -4.61
N THR A 52 0.63 5.40 -4.77
CA THR A 52 0.00 6.15 -3.68
C THR A 52 -0.61 5.25 -2.61
N ALA A 53 -1.25 4.14 -2.98
CA ALA A 53 -1.76 3.15 -2.04
C ALA A 53 -0.61 2.36 -1.39
N VAL A 54 0.41 1.96 -2.17
CA VAL A 54 1.62 1.33 -1.62
C VAL A 54 2.24 2.18 -0.52
N LEU A 55 2.44 3.48 -0.78
CA LEU A 55 2.96 4.40 0.24
C LEU A 55 2.07 4.43 1.48
N ARG A 56 0.74 4.54 1.32
CA ARG A 56 -0.21 4.55 2.45
C ARG A 56 -0.10 3.26 3.27
N PHE A 57 -0.03 2.10 2.63
CA PHE A 57 0.09 0.80 3.31
C PHE A 57 1.44 0.66 4.02
N CYS A 58 2.55 0.95 3.34
CA CYS A 58 3.87 0.90 3.95
C CYS A 58 4.01 1.91 5.11
N THR A 59 3.42 3.10 4.99
CA THR A 59 3.34 4.09 6.07
C THR A 59 2.51 3.57 7.24
N ALA A 60 1.33 2.99 6.98
CA ALA A 60 0.49 2.45 8.04
C ALA A 60 1.22 1.36 8.84
N VAL A 61 1.89 0.43 8.16
CA VAL A 61 2.73 -0.58 8.81
C VAL A 61 3.90 0.07 9.55
N ARG A 62 4.62 1.01 8.96
CA ARG A 62 5.80 1.65 9.58
C ARG A 62 5.48 2.49 10.82
N TYR A 63 4.32 3.15 10.86
CA TYR A 63 3.88 3.93 12.03
C TYR A 63 3.31 3.04 13.15
N ARG A 64 2.99 1.77 12.85
CA ARG A 64 2.45 0.81 13.82
C ARG A 64 3.41 -0.31 14.19
N ALA A 65 4.43 -0.58 13.37
CA ALA A 65 5.62 -1.27 13.81
C ALA A 65 6.12 -0.46 15.01
N PRO A 66 6.06 -0.97 16.25
CA PRO A 66 6.78 -0.33 17.33
C PRO A 66 8.18 -0.17 16.78
N VAL A 67 8.70 1.06 16.78
CA VAL A 67 10.07 1.37 16.45
C VAL A 67 10.89 0.22 17.05
N PHE A 68 11.44 -0.66 16.20
CA PHE A 68 12.49 -1.56 16.65
C PHE A 68 13.56 -0.59 17.12
N ASN A 69 13.58 -0.41 18.43
CA ASN A 69 14.43 0.50 19.15
C ASN A 69 15.81 -0.13 19.05
N ILE A 70 16.50 0.22 17.96
CA ILE A 70 17.93 -0.04 17.75
C ILE A 70 18.71 0.73 18.82
#